data_AF-A0A178MFS8-F1
#
_entry.id   AF-A0A178MFS8-F1
#
_cell.length_a   1.000
_cell.length_b   1.000
_cell.length_c   1.000
_cell.angle_alpha   90.00
_cell.angle_beta   90.00
_cell.angle_gamma   90.00
#
_symmetry.space_group_name_H-M   'P 1'
#
loop_
_entity.id
_entity.type
_entity.pdbx_description
1 polymer ?
#
loop_
_entity_poly.entity_id
_entity_poly.type
_entity_poly.pdbx_seq_one_letter_code
_entity_poly.pdbx_strand_id
1 'polypeptide(L)'
;MHFLPFNHVPYRLTGAIAGLSGIGMLFRIQRQPFTTLHAFIVIDGLSCLVLITAGLLMFTIPAHWRRVGQLAALGFAILSGHLAGIAVGLMITLLLSERWRERGAGVALATGYGLIGWFASSWRLNASGDGLNSLSFILLLAGAAIAAGLLDLATAKRGPFDPLAALAGIAAVLRLFSVGPWNLGWQLATLLLGGMLAISAAWRAATTTEPLEAEEWLQRSLSGLALTVTGCASPAGVAAAGLLLLHLTLRRLAQPMAGSATWAGWLLTGAVPGTLGFVAFWSASAAAMAAGIPVLAIVVWAAALLCMLAAGRHIQGPARWPSTAGALAGLALGLAAPVLARWLLRPLSDHLQGGLTPYGAIEPWGWAGLLALDSGARTAATAPGLALLALMGLFGALVWLISRWRGWV
;
A
#
# COMPACT_ATOMS: atom_id res chain seq x y z
N MET A 1 30.48 20.67 2.66
CA MET A 1 29.44 21.56 2.09
C MET A 1 28.44 21.88 3.19
N HIS A 2 28.49 23.11 3.73
CA HIS A 2 27.45 23.61 4.63
C HIS A 2 26.21 23.93 3.80
N PHE A 3 25.17 23.10 3.93
CA PHE A 3 23.88 23.38 3.31
C PHE A 3 23.16 24.46 4.11
N LEU A 4 22.68 25.49 3.41
CA LEU A 4 21.78 26.51 3.92
C LEU A 4 20.61 25.87 4.70
N PRO A 5 20.06 26.53 5.74
CA PRO A 5 18.93 26.02 6.49
C PRO A 5 17.76 25.74 5.53
N PHE A 6 17.36 24.47 5.46
CA PHE A 6 16.33 24.02 4.52
C PHE A 6 14.96 24.52 5.00
N ASN A 7 14.39 25.49 4.28
CA ASN A 7 13.09 26.05 4.62
C ASN A 7 11.99 24.98 4.50
N HIS A 8 11.26 24.75 5.60
CA HIS A 8 10.19 23.76 5.68
C HIS A 8 8.97 24.09 4.79
N VAL A 9 8.79 25.35 4.42
CA VAL A 9 7.64 25.83 3.65
C VAL A 9 7.63 25.32 2.19
N PRO A 10 8.66 25.55 1.35
CA PRO A 10 8.67 25.04 -0.02
C PRO A 10 8.58 23.52 -0.08
N TYR A 11 9.21 22.83 0.88
CA TYR A 11 9.13 21.37 1.00
C TYR A 11 7.70 20.86 1.17
N ARG A 12 6.94 21.43 2.11
CA ARG A 12 5.54 21.05 2.36
C ARG A 12 4.63 21.49 1.22
N LEU A 13 4.91 22.63 0.59
CA LEU A 13 4.17 23.08 -0.59
C LEU A 13 4.31 22.09 -1.75
N THR A 14 5.51 21.55 -2.01
CA THR A 14 5.68 20.53 -3.06
C THR A 14 4.85 19.27 -2.75
N GLY A 15 4.83 18.83 -1.48
CA GLY A 15 3.97 17.72 -1.05
C GLY A 15 2.47 18.01 -1.26
N ALA A 16 2.03 19.22 -0.87
CA ALA A 16 0.65 19.67 -1.07
C ALA A 16 0.26 19.70 -2.55
N ILE A 17 1.14 20.25 -3.40
CA ILE A 17 0.92 20.35 -4.85
C ILE A 17 0.80 18.96 -5.46
N ALA A 18 1.67 18.01 -5.09
CA ALA A 18 1.59 16.64 -5.58
C ALA A 18 0.30 15.92 -5.12
N GLY A 19 -0.10 16.11 -3.86
CA GLY A 19 -1.35 15.53 -3.36
C GLY A 19 -2.58 16.10 -4.04
N LEU A 20 -2.65 17.44 -4.16
CA LEU A 20 -3.75 18.14 -4.81
C LEU A 20 -3.81 17.87 -6.31
N SER A 21 -2.66 17.72 -6.99
CA SER A 21 -2.63 17.35 -8.40
C SER A 21 -3.18 15.95 -8.62
N GLY A 22 -2.84 14.98 -7.75
CA GLY A 22 -3.44 13.65 -7.78
C GLY A 22 -4.96 13.66 -7.58
N ILE A 23 -5.47 14.48 -6.66
CA ILE A 23 -6.93 14.66 -6.46
C ILE A 23 -7.58 15.30 -7.70
N GLY A 24 -6.98 16.37 -8.23
CA GLY A 24 -7.50 17.07 -9.41
C GLY A 24 -7.51 16.19 -10.67
N MET A 25 -6.48 15.36 -10.84
CA MET A 25 -6.39 14.38 -11.91
C MET A 25 -7.44 13.28 -11.79
N LEU A 26 -7.76 12.83 -10.56
CA LEU A 26 -8.76 11.80 -10.32
C LEU A 26 -10.13 12.14 -10.93
N PHE A 27 -10.56 13.41 -10.82
CA PHE A 27 -11.81 13.89 -11.42
C PHE A 27 -11.81 13.78 -12.95
N ARG A 28 -10.65 13.83 -13.59
CA ARG A 28 -10.52 13.76 -15.06
C ARG A 28 -10.52 12.34 -15.60
N ILE A 29 -10.07 11.37 -14.81
CA ILE A 29 -9.85 9.99 -15.27
C ILE A 29 -10.98 9.03 -14.89
N GLN A 30 -12.12 9.52 -14.40
CA GLN A 30 -13.20 8.67 -13.88
C GLN A 30 -13.69 7.55 -14.82
N ARG A 31 -13.53 7.71 -16.13
CA ARG A 31 -14.02 6.76 -17.14
C ARG A 31 -12.90 6.11 -17.96
N GLN A 32 -11.81 6.82 -18.21
CA GLN A 32 -10.72 6.36 -19.06
C GLN A 32 -9.39 6.99 -18.61
N PRO A 33 -8.26 6.29 -18.80
CA PRO A 33 -6.96 6.86 -18.52
C PRO A 33 -6.68 7.98 -19.52
N PHE A 34 -6.09 9.07 -19.04
CA PHE A 34 -5.69 10.19 -19.88
C PHE A 34 -4.27 9.98 -20.38
N THR A 35 -4.08 9.98 -21.70
CA THR A 35 -2.76 9.85 -22.32
C THR A 35 -2.47 11.08 -23.19
N THR A 36 -1.23 11.58 -23.11
CA THR A 36 -0.77 12.71 -23.93
C THR A 36 0.61 12.44 -24.51
N LEU A 37 1.00 13.27 -25.48
CA LEU A 37 2.29 13.18 -26.17
C LEU A 37 2.54 11.78 -26.74
N HIS A 38 1.66 11.27 -27.60
CA HIS A 38 1.80 9.92 -28.18
C HIS A 38 1.95 8.79 -27.13
N ALA A 39 1.20 8.89 -26.02
CA ALA A 39 1.25 7.99 -24.87
C ALA A 39 2.56 7.99 -24.05
N PHE A 40 3.39 9.03 -24.18
CA PHE A 40 4.55 9.20 -23.29
C PHE A 40 4.15 9.60 -21.85
N ILE A 41 3.02 10.28 -21.68
CA ILE A 41 2.46 10.59 -20.37
C ILE A 41 1.15 9.82 -20.19
N VAL A 42 1.03 9.09 -19.10
CA VAL A 42 -0.14 8.29 -18.71
C VAL A 42 -0.61 8.74 -17.33
N ILE A 43 -1.85 9.23 -17.26
CA ILE A 43 -2.54 9.56 -16.02
C ILE A 43 -3.66 8.54 -15.86
N ASP A 44 -3.52 7.68 -14.87
CA ASP A 44 -4.49 6.66 -14.50
C ASP A 44 -4.73 6.65 -12.97
N GLY A 45 -5.54 5.69 -12.52
CA GLY A 45 -5.92 5.62 -11.11
C GLY A 45 -4.73 5.34 -10.19
N LEU A 46 -3.72 4.61 -10.70
CA LEU A 46 -2.50 4.32 -9.97
C LEU A 46 -1.64 5.58 -9.83
N SER A 47 -1.47 6.35 -10.92
CA SER A 47 -0.78 7.64 -10.88
C SER A 47 -1.42 8.58 -9.86
N CYS A 48 -2.75 8.68 -9.84
CA CYS A 48 -3.46 9.53 -8.88
C CYS A 48 -3.26 9.06 -7.43
N LEU A 49 -3.44 7.76 -7.16
CA LEU A 49 -3.26 7.21 -5.82
C LEU A 49 -1.82 7.42 -5.30
N VAL A 50 -0.82 7.17 -6.14
CA VAL A 50 0.60 7.35 -5.79
C VAL A 50 0.92 8.81 -5.52
N LEU A 51 0.45 9.75 -6.35
CA LEU A 51 0.67 11.18 -6.12
C LEU A 51 -0.01 11.68 -4.83
N ILE A 52 -1.24 11.23 -4.55
CA ILE A 52 -1.96 11.54 -3.31
C ILE A 52 -1.18 11.03 -2.10
N THR A 53 -0.83 9.74 -2.09
CA THR A 53 -0.13 9.11 -0.96
C THR A 53 1.28 9.69 -0.77
N ALA A 54 2.07 9.84 -1.85
CA ALA A 54 3.40 10.44 -1.78
C ALA A 54 3.36 11.90 -1.29
N GLY A 55 2.42 12.71 -1.80
CA GLY A 55 2.24 14.09 -1.38
C GLY A 55 1.87 14.22 0.11
N LEU A 56 0.99 13.35 0.60
CA LEU A 56 0.62 13.28 2.02
C LEU A 56 1.79 12.81 2.89
N LEU A 57 2.58 11.83 2.44
CA LEU A 57 3.74 11.32 3.17
C LEU A 57 4.80 12.40 3.39
N MET A 58 4.96 13.37 2.48
CA MET A 58 5.90 14.49 2.64
C MET A 58 5.66 15.32 3.90
N PHE A 59 4.44 15.38 4.43
CA PHE A 59 4.16 16.08 5.69
C PHE A 59 4.71 15.35 6.93
N THR A 60 5.07 14.08 6.78
CA THR A 60 5.49 13.20 7.88
C THR A 60 6.99 12.92 7.87
N ILE A 61 7.64 13.09 6.71
CA ILE A 61 9.05 12.82 6.51
C ILE A 61 9.86 14.09 6.82
N PRO A 62 11.02 13.99 7.49
CA PRO A 62 11.92 15.12 7.72
C PRO A 62 12.26 15.87 6.43
N ALA A 63 12.22 17.19 6.51
CA ALA A 63 12.42 18.07 5.36
C ALA A 63 13.86 17.98 4.85
N HIS A 64 14.03 17.48 3.62
CA HIS A 64 15.34 17.35 2.98
C HIS A 64 15.20 17.42 1.45
N TRP A 65 16.16 18.03 0.74
CA TRP A 65 16.12 18.12 -0.73
C TRP A 65 16.01 16.78 -1.43
N ARG A 66 16.68 15.75 -0.91
CA ARG A 66 16.56 14.35 -1.40
C ARG A 66 15.11 13.88 -1.46
N ARG A 67 14.27 14.23 -0.48
CA ARG A 67 12.85 13.83 -0.44
C ARG A 67 12.02 14.54 -1.51
N VAL A 68 12.33 15.81 -1.80
CA VAL A 68 11.75 16.53 -2.94
C VAL A 68 12.13 15.84 -4.26
N GLY A 69 13.40 15.45 -4.40
CA GLY A 69 13.88 14.68 -5.54
C GLY A 69 13.21 13.30 -5.67
N GLN A 70 13.00 12.59 -4.55
CA GLN A 70 12.27 11.33 -4.54
C GLN A 70 10.82 11.50 -5.02
N LEU A 71 10.11 12.50 -4.51
CA LEU A 71 8.75 12.80 -4.93
C LEU A 71 8.69 13.14 -6.43
N ALA A 72 9.60 13.98 -6.91
CA ALA A 72 9.66 14.37 -8.32
C ALA A 72 9.98 13.16 -9.23
N ALA A 73 10.94 12.33 -8.85
CA ALA A 73 11.32 11.13 -9.58
C ALA A 73 10.20 10.06 -9.58
N LEU A 74 9.50 9.89 -8.47
CA LEU A 74 8.35 9.00 -8.36
C LEU A 74 7.17 9.52 -9.20
N GLY A 75 6.92 10.82 -9.17
CA GLY A 75 5.94 11.47 -10.03
C GLY A 75 6.25 11.25 -11.51
N PHE A 76 7.51 11.45 -11.92
CA PHE A 76 7.96 11.15 -13.27
C PHE A 76 7.78 9.67 -13.63
N ALA A 77 8.18 8.76 -12.74
CA ALA A 77 8.05 7.32 -12.96
C ALA A 77 6.59 6.92 -13.18
N ILE A 78 5.69 7.35 -12.30
CA ILE A 78 4.30 6.87 -12.33
C ILE A 78 3.48 7.49 -13.45
N LEU A 79 3.87 8.68 -13.91
CA LEU A 79 3.26 9.38 -15.04
C LEU A 79 3.86 8.96 -16.39
N SER A 80 4.97 8.23 -16.41
CA SER A 80 5.62 7.79 -17.64
C SER A 80 4.85 6.64 -18.29
N GLY A 81 4.43 6.82 -19.54
CA GLY A 81 3.91 5.75 -20.39
C GLY A 81 4.99 4.93 -21.10
N HIS A 82 6.27 5.21 -20.83
CA HIS A 82 7.41 4.51 -21.40
C HIS A 82 8.18 3.74 -20.32
N LEU A 83 8.53 2.48 -20.58
CA LEU A 83 9.21 1.61 -19.60
C LEU A 83 10.55 2.19 -19.15
N ALA A 84 11.31 2.81 -20.06
CA ALA A 84 12.56 3.48 -19.70
C ALA A 84 12.36 4.62 -18.69
N GLY A 85 11.30 5.43 -18.85
CA GLY A 85 10.98 6.50 -17.91
C GLY A 85 10.55 5.96 -16.54
N ILE A 86 9.78 4.87 -16.51
CA ILE A 86 9.42 4.16 -15.28
C ILE A 86 10.68 3.64 -14.58
N ALA A 87 11.54 2.93 -15.31
CA ALA A 87 12.79 2.36 -14.79
C ALA A 87 13.71 3.44 -14.20
N VAL A 88 14.00 4.50 -14.96
CA VAL A 88 14.87 5.60 -14.52
C VAL A 88 14.26 6.35 -13.34
N GLY A 89 12.97 6.67 -13.39
CA GLY A 89 12.30 7.37 -12.29
C GLY A 89 12.29 6.56 -10.99
N LEU A 90 12.00 5.27 -11.04
CA LEU A 90 12.05 4.38 -9.87
C LEU A 90 13.48 4.23 -9.34
N MET A 91 14.47 4.08 -10.22
CA MET A 91 15.87 4.03 -9.83
C MET A 91 16.29 5.30 -9.09
N ILE A 92 16.00 6.48 -9.64
CA ILE A 92 16.36 7.76 -9.02
C ILE A 92 15.65 7.91 -7.67
N THR A 93 14.36 7.57 -7.59
CA THR A 93 13.57 7.60 -6.33
C THR A 93 14.28 6.81 -5.23
N LEU A 94 14.78 5.63 -5.56
CA LEU A 94 15.40 4.73 -4.60
C LEU A 94 16.90 5.02 -4.37
N LEU A 95 17.61 5.55 -5.36
CA LEU A 95 18.99 6.04 -5.22
C LEU A 95 19.09 7.22 -4.25
N LEU A 96 18.06 8.07 -4.24
CA LEU A 96 17.95 9.20 -3.32
C LEU A 96 17.61 8.80 -1.89
N SER A 97 17.32 7.51 -1.64
CA SER A 97 17.21 7.00 -0.28
C SER A 97 18.57 7.01 0.45
N GLU A 98 18.51 7.20 1.76
CA GLU A 98 19.64 7.10 2.65
C GLU A 98 20.16 5.66 2.77
N ARG A 99 19.29 4.66 2.60
CA ARG A 99 19.63 3.26 2.87
C ARG A 99 20.14 2.58 1.61
N TRP A 100 21.35 2.02 1.67
CA TRP A 100 21.97 1.32 0.52
C TRP A 100 21.11 0.16 0.01
N ARG A 101 20.35 -0.50 0.89
CA ARG A 101 19.42 -1.59 0.54
C ARG A 101 18.32 -1.11 -0.39
N GLU A 102 17.77 0.07 -0.14
CA GLU A 102 16.74 0.69 -0.97
C GLU A 102 17.33 1.11 -2.31
N ARG A 103 18.59 1.57 -2.35
CA ARG A 103 19.31 1.79 -3.62
C ARG A 103 19.42 0.50 -4.44
N GLY A 104 19.73 -0.62 -3.78
CA GLY A 104 19.73 -1.95 -4.40
C GLY A 104 18.35 -2.37 -4.93
N ALA A 105 17.28 -2.05 -4.20
CA ALA A 105 15.91 -2.21 -4.70
C ALA A 105 15.67 -1.37 -5.96
N GLY A 106 16.16 -0.13 -6.01
CA GLY A 106 16.05 0.73 -7.19
C GLY A 106 16.69 0.14 -8.44
N VAL A 107 17.88 -0.44 -8.29
CA VAL A 107 18.56 -1.18 -9.37
C VAL A 107 17.74 -2.40 -9.79
N ALA A 108 17.24 -3.20 -8.85
CA ALA A 108 16.42 -4.36 -9.17
C ALA A 108 15.13 -3.97 -9.93
N LEU A 109 14.43 -2.92 -9.49
CA LEU A 109 13.23 -2.43 -10.16
C LEU A 109 13.52 -1.92 -11.57
N ALA A 110 14.58 -1.12 -11.74
CA ALA A 110 14.97 -0.59 -13.05
C ALA A 110 15.43 -1.69 -14.01
N THR A 111 16.22 -2.64 -13.54
CA THR A 111 16.63 -3.80 -14.35
C THR A 111 15.41 -4.63 -14.74
N GLY A 112 14.46 -4.84 -13.82
CA GLY A 112 13.22 -5.55 -14.12
C GLY A 112 12.43 -4.90 -15.27
N TYR A 113 12.14 -3.60 -15.19
CA TYR A 113 11.47 -2.88 -16.28
C TYR A 113 12.31 -2.76 -17.56
N GLY A 114 13.63 -2.61 -17.42
CA GLY A 114 14.56 -2.61 -18.55
C GLY A 114 14.56 -3.93 -19.31
N LEU A 115 14.49 -5.06 -18.60
CA LEU A 115 14.38 -6.38 -19.22
C LEU A 115 13.04 -6.57 -19.94
N ILE A 116 11.93 -6.05 -19.39
CA ILE A 116 10.64 -6.07 -20.11
C ILE A 116 10.80 -5.31 -21.43
N GLY A 117 11.32 -4.08 -21.40
CA GLY A 117 11.53 -3.30 -22.61
C GLY A 117 12.50 -3.93 -23.61
N TRP A 118 13.53 -4.63 -23.12
CA TRP A 118 14.50 -5.32 -23.95
C TRP A 118 13.91 -6.49 -24.74
N PHE A 119 13.00 -7.25 -24.12
CA PHE A 119 12.36 -8.40 -24.74
C PHE A 119 11.03 -8.06 -25.44
N ALA A 120 10.50 -6.86 -25.23
CA ALA A 120 9.26 -6.43 -25.84
C ALA A 120 9.44 -5.91 -27.27
N SER A 121 8.39 -6.02 -28.08
CA SER A 121 8.32 -5.35 -29.39
C SER A 121 8.23 -3.82 -29.28
N SER A 122 7.82 -3.30 -28.13
CA SER A 122 7.76 -1.86 -27.85
C SER A 122 8.13 -1.55 -26.41
N TRP A 123 8.80 -0.40 -26.21
CA TRP A 123 9.05 0.16 -24.88
C TRP A 123 7.87 0.96 -24.31
N ARG A 124 6.76 1.06 -25.06
CA ARG A 124 5.53 1.69 -24.60
C ARG A 124 4.81 0.75 -23.64
N LEU A 125 4.37 1.28 -22.51
CA LEU A 125 3.77 0.51 -21.41
C LEU A 125 2.62 -0.41 -21.87
N ASN A 126 1.74 0.11 -22.72
CA ASN A 126 0.56 -0.61 -23.20
C ASN A 126 0.83 -1.63 -24.32
N ALA A 127 2.05 -1.68 -24.83
CA ALA A 127 2.46 -2.53 -25.95
C ALA A 127 3.70 -3.38 -25.62
N SER A 128 4.06 -3.47 -24.34
CA SER A 128 5.26 -4.17 -23.88
C SER A 128 4.98 -5.52 -23.19
N GLY A 129 3.76 -6.03 -23.32
CA GLY A 129 3.32 -7.25 -22.63
C GLY A 129 4.04 -8.51 -23.06
N ASP A 130 4.49 -8.56 -24.31
CA ASP A 130 5.29 -9.65 -24.90
C ASP A 130 6.69 -9.78 -24.29
N GLY A 131 7.24 -8.70 -23.74
CA GLY A 131 8.52 -8.71 -23.03
C GLY A 131 8.44 -9.21 -21.58
N LEU A 132 7.23 -9.38 -21.03
CA LEU A 132 7.04 -9.76 -19.63
C LEU A 132 7.45 -11.22 -19.39
N ASN A 133 8.46 -11.42 -18.54
CA ASN A 133 9.03 -12.75 -18.27
C ASN A 133 9.36 -12.94 -16.78
N SER A 134 9.58 -14.19 -16.36
CA SER A 134 9.79 -14.53 -14.95
C SER A 134 11.01 -13.85 -14.31
N LEU A 135 12.09 -13.62 -15.06
CA LEU A 135 13.26 -12.93 -14.53
C LEU A 135 12.95 -11.47 -14.23
N SER A 136 12.32 -10.77 -15.18
CA SER A 136 11.88 -9.39 -14.98
C SER A 136 10.91 -9.25 -13.80
N PHE A 137 9.98 -10.20 -13.67
CA PHE A 137 9.01 -10.24 -12.58
C PHE A 137 9.67 -10.44 -11.21
N ILE A 138 10.56 -11.42 -11.08
CA ILE A 138 11.27 -11.71 -9.83
C ILE A 138 12.12 -10.51 -9.38
N LEU A 139 12.78 -9.83 -10.32
CA LEU A 139 13.55 -8.62 -9.99
C LEU A 139 12.65 -7.49 -9.48
N LEU A 140 11.50 -7.27 -10.11
CA LEU A 140 10.52 -6.27 -9.67
C LEU A 140 9.95 -6.60 -8.30
N LEU A 141 9.54 -7.85 -8.09
CA LEU A 141 9.00 -8.33 -6.82
C LEU A 141 10.05 -8.27 -5.70
N ALA A 142 11.29 -8.68 -5.97
CA ALA A 142 12.39 -8.60 -5.01
C ALA A 142 12.70 -7.14 -4.67
N GLY A 143 12.79 -6.25 -5.66
CA GLY A 143 12.99 -4.82 -5.44
C GLY A 143 11.88 -4.22 -4.56
N ALA A 144 10.62 -4.54 -4.85
CA ALA A 144 9.48 -4.08 -4.06
C ALA A 144 9.51 -4.60 -2.63
N ALA A 145 9.81 -5.88 -2.43
CA ALA A 145 9.90 -6.47 -1.10
C ALA A 145 11.08 -5.90 -0.28
N ILE A 146 12.23 -5.66 -0.92
CA ILE A 146 13.38 -5.00 -0.28
C ILE A 146 13.01 -3.58 0.13
N ALA A 147 12.36 -2.81 -0.74
CA ALA A 147 11.88 -1.46 -0.43
C ALA A 147 10.83 -1.45 0.69
N ALA A 148 10.01 -2.48 0.79
CA ALA A 148 9.07 -2.70 1.89
C ALA A 148 9.73 -3.24 3.18
N GLY A 149 11.04 -3.47 3.20
CA GLY A 149 11.81 -3.83 4.39
C GLY A 149 12.14 -5.32 4.56
N LEU A 150 12.05 -6.15 3.51
CA LEU A 150 12.35 -7.59 3.57
C LEU A 150 13.73 -7.89 4.18
N LEU A 151 14.78 -7.15 3.80
CA LEU A 151 16.13 -7.40 4.31
C LEU A 151 16.30 -7.01 5.79
N ASP A 152 15.40 -6.19 6.33
CA ASP A 152 15.38 -5.85 7.75
C ASP A 152 14.89 -7.03 8.59
N LEU A 153 14.09 -7.92 8.00
CA LEU A 153 13.75 -9.20 8.62
C LEU A 153 15.00 -10.05 8.85
N ALA A 154 15.88 -10.18 7.86
CA ALA A 154 17.04 -11.06 7.99
C ALA A 154 18.10 -10.56 8.99
N THR A 155 18.25 -9.24 9.15
CA THR A 155 19.50 -8.70 9.69
C THR A 155 19.45 -8.22 11.13
N ALA A 156 18.27 -8.23 11.79
CA ALA A 156 18.01 -7.73 13.15
C ALA A 156 18.45 -6.26 13.43
N LYS A 157 19.18 -5.64 12.50
CA LYS A 157 19.70 -4.28 12.55
C LYS A 157 18.65 -3.30 12.04
N ARG A 158 18.36 -2.38 12.95
CA ARG A 158 17.32 -1.35 12.92
C ARG A 158 17.69 -0.29 11.90
N GLY A 159 16.74 0.07 11.06
CA GLY A 159 16.88 1.18 10.14
C GLY A 159 15.52 1.85 9.95
N PRO A 160 15.47 3.18 9.85
CA PRO A 160 14.22 3.90 9.67
C PRO A 160 13.52 3.42 8.40
N PHE A 161 12.22 3.21 8.50
CA PHE A 161 11.41 2.84 7.35
C PHE A 161 11.23 4.04 6.41
N ASP A 162 11.58 3.90 5.14
CA ASP A 162 11.33 4.90 4.11
C ASP A 162 9.98 4.61 3.42
N PRO A 163 8.92 5.39 3.71
CA PRO A 163 7.60 5.12 3.15
C PRO A 163 7.50 5.48 1.66
N LEU A 164 8.34 6.38 1.13
CA LEU A 164 8.36 6.68 -0.31
C LEU A 164 9.00 5.54 -1.11
N ALA A 165 10.04 4.91 -0.54
CA ALA A 165 10.66 3.73 -1.12
C ALA A 165 9.65 2.57 -1.22
N ALA A 166 8.96 2.26 -0.11
CA ALA A 166 7.94 1.21 -0.09
C ALA A 166 6.79 1.49 -1.07
N LEU A 167 6.31 2.74 -1.12
CA LEU A 167 5.28 3.16 -2.08
C LEU A 167 5.75 2.98 -3.52
N ALA A 168 6.99 3.37 -3.85
CA ALA A 168 7.57 3.20 -5.17
C ALA A 168 7.66 1.72 -5.57
N GLY A 169 8.07 0.85 -4.64
CA GLY A 169 8.12 -0.60 -4.86
C GLY A 169 6.74 -1.21 -5.12
N ILE A 170 5.75 -0.89 -4.28
CA ILE A 170 4.38 -1.39 -4.45
C ILE A 170 3.75 -0.87 -5.74
N ALA A 171 3.95 0.41 -6.05
CA ALA A 171 3.47 1.02 -7.29
C ALA A 171 4.10 0.38 -8.53
N ALA A 172 5.38 0.02 -8.50
CA ALA A 172 6.05 -0.70 -9.58
C ALA A 172 5.39 -2.07 -9.83
N VAL A 173 5.10 -2.83 -8.78
CA VAL A 173 4.44 -4.13 -8.95
C VAL A 173 3.00 -3.96 -9.46
N LEU A 174 2.22 -3.03 -8.91
CA LEU A 174 0.85 -2.74 -9.39
C LEU A 174 0.83 -2.30 -10.86
N ARG A 175 1.82 -1.51 -11.29
CA ARG A 175 1.95 -1.01 -12.67
C ARG A 175 2.19 -2.14 -13.68
N LEU A 176 2.68 -3.32 -13.26
CA LEU A 176 2.79 -4.48 -14.16
C LEU A 176 1.44 -4.96 -14.70
N PHE A 177 0.33 -4.70 -14.01
CA PHE A 177 -0.99 -5.02 -14.54
C PHE A 177 -1.34 -4.21 -15.80
N SER A 178 -0.70 -3.05 -16.01
CA SER A 178 -0.81 -2.30 -17.27
C SER A 178 0.03 -2.87 -18.41
N VAL A 179 0.99 -3.75 -18.11
CA VAL A 179 1.91 -4.35 -19.10
C VAL A 179 1.30 -5.61 -19.72
N GLY A 180 0.74 -6.50 -18.91
CA GLY A 180 0.14 -7.73 -19.40
C GLY A 180 -0.30 -8.69 -18.28
N PRO A 181 -0.95 -9.82 -18.65
CA PRO A 181 -1.50 -10.78 -17.71
C PRO A 181 -0.43 -11.50 -16.91
N TRP A 182 -0.71 -11.70 -15.62
CA TRP A 182 0.16 -12.46 -14.74
C TRP A 182 -0.15 -13.95 -14.81
N ASN A 183 0.88 -14.78 -14.91
CA ASN A 183 0.71 -16.21 -14.70
C ASN A 183 0.52 -16.55 -13.21
N LEU A 184 0.08 -17.78 -12.93
CA LEU A 184 -0.19 -18.25 -11.57
C LEU A 184 1.06 -18.30 -10.69
N GLY A 185 2.23 -18.57 -11.28
CA GLY A 185 3.50 -18.61 -10.53
C GLY A 185 3.89 -17.24 -9.97
N TRP A 186 3.68 -16.17 -10.75
CA TRP A 186 3.95 -14.79 -10.34
C TRP A 186 2.99 -14.31 -9.26
N GLN A 187 1.71 -14.67 -9.38
CA GLN A 187 0.70 -14.45 -8.34
C GLN A 187 1.12 -15.12 -7.05
N LEU A 188 1.37 -16.44 -7.08
CA LEU A 188 1.79 -17.22 -5.91
C LEU A 188 3.07 -16.66 -5.27
N ALA A 189 4.08 -16.30 -6.06
CA ALA A 189 5.32 -15.71 -5.55
C ALA A 189 5.06 -14.39 -4.80
N THR A 190 4.21 -13.53 -5.35
CA THR A 190 3.83 -12.25 -4.73
C THR A 190 3.06 -12.47 -3.44
N LEU A 191 2.10 -13.41 -3.44
CA LEU A 191 1.32 -13.81 -2.26
C LEU A 191 2.21 -14.30 -1.13
N LEU A 192 3.10 -15.26 -1.42
CA LEU A 192 3.97 -15.88 -0.43
C LEU A 192 4.98 -14.88 0.14
N LEU A 193 5.62 -14.07 -0.73
CA LEU A 193 6.62 -13.11 -0.29
C LEU A 193 5.99 -11.96 0.51
N GLY A 194 4.86 -11.42 0.05
CA GLY A 194 4.09 -10.40 0.76
C GLY A 194 3.56 -10.91 2.10
N GLY A 195 2.98 -12.13 2.12
CA GLY A 195 2.42 -12.74 3.31
C GLY A 195 3.48 -13.05 4.38
N MET A 196 4.63 -13.57 3.96
CA MET A 196 5.79 -13.78 4.83
C MET A 196 6.27 -12.46 5.44
N LEU A 197 6.42 -11.40 4.62
CA LEU A 197 6.81 -10.08 5.10
C LEU A 197 5.78 -9.50 6.08
N ALA A 198 4.49 -9.60 5.76
CA ALA A 198 3.38 -9.11 6.56
C ALA A 198 3.36 -9.73 7.96
N ILE A 199 3.33 -11.07 8.05
CA ILE A 199 3.29 -11.79 9.33
C ILE A 199 4.56 -11.56 10.11
N SER A 200 5.73 -11.69 9.48
CA SER A 200 7.01 -11.57 10.18
C SER A 200 7.20 -10.17 10.77
N ALA A 201 6.80 -9.13 10.03
CA ALA A 201 6.83 -7.75 10.53
C ALA A 201 5.77 -7.51 11.61
N ALA A 202 4.54 -8.03 11.45
CA ALA A 202 3.50 -7.89 12.47
C ALA A 202 3.88 -8.56 13.79
N TRP A 203 4.49 -9.76 13.71
CA TRP A 203 5.01 -10.48 14.85
C TRP A 203 6.06 -9.64 15.59
N ARG A 204 7.04 -9.08 14.86
CA ARG A 204 8.04 -8.20 15.45
C ARG A 204 7.43 -6.98 16.12
N ALA A 205 6.48 -6.32 15.45
CA ALA A 205 5.75 -5.19 16.02
C ALA A 205 5.09 -5.55 17.36
N ALA A 206 4.49 -6.75 17.45
CA ALA A 206 3.79 -7.21 18.65
C ALA A 206 4.74 -7.61 19.80
N THR A 207 5.96 -8.04 19.47
CA THR A 207 6.96 -8.47 20.46
C THR A 207 7.87 -7.35 20.94
N THR A 208 8.05 -6.29 20.16
CA THR A 208 8.93 -5.18 20.51
C THR A 208 8.36 -4.34 21.65
N THR A 209 9.24 -3.91 22.56
CA THR A 209 8.92 -3.07 23.72
C THR A 209 8.99 -1.58 23.42
N GLU A 210 9.78 -1.17 22.44
CA GLU A 210 9.91 0.23 22.03
C GLU A 210 8.77 0.64 21.09
N PRO A 211 8.03 1.73 21.39
CA PRO A 211 6.89 2.15 20.58
C PRO A 211 7.34 2.50 19.15
N LEU A 212 8.35 3.36 19.01
CA LEU A 212 8.82 3.81 17.69
C LEU A 212 9.17 2.63 16.76
N GLU A 213 9.89 1.63 17.28
CA GLU A 213 10.20 0.42 16.54
C GLU A 213 8.95 -0.41 16.19
N ALA A 214 7.99 -0.52 17.10
CA ALA A 214 6.74 -1.21 16.83
C ALA A 214 5.97 -0.55 15.67
N GLU A 215 5.91 0.78 15.61
CA GLU A 215 5.30 1.49 14.49
C GLU A 215 6.03 1.21 13.18
N GLU A 216 7.36 1.26 13.18
CA GLU A 216 8.15 0.94 12.00
C GLU A 216 7.92 -0.48 11.47
N TRP A 217 7.72 -1.46 12.36
CA TRP A 217 7.36 -2.82 11.97
C TRP A 217 5.90 -2.93 11.50
N LEU A 218 4.97 -2.19 12.10
CA LEU A 218 3.59 -2.09 11.60
C LEU A 218 3.55 -1.60 10.15
N GLN A 219 4.39 -0.62 9.80
CA GLN A 219 4.42 -0.08 8.44
C GLN A 219 4.92 -1.09 7.41
N ARG A 220 5.95 -1.85 7.78
CA ARG A 220 6.47 -2.96 6.97
C ARG A 220 5.41 -4.05 6.83
N SER A 221 4.65 -4.33 7.88
CA SER A 221 3.55 -5.29 7.82
C SER A 221 2.44 -4.85 6.87
N LEU A 222 2.00 -3.58 6.95
CA LEU A 222 1.01 -3.01 6.03
C LEU A 222 1.50 -3.02 4.57
N SER A 223 2.78 -2.75 4.35
CA SER A 223 3.41 -2.83 3.02
C SER A 223 3.46 -4.27 2.50
N GLY A 224 3.78 -5.23 3.38
CA GLY A 224 3.72 -6.66 3.09
C GLY A 224 2.30 -7.09 2.73
N LEU A 225 1.28 -6.67 3.49
CA LEU A 225 -0.13 -6.93 3.19
C LEU A 225 -0.55 -6.33 1.85
N ALA A 226 -0.07 -5.14 1.50
CA ALA A 226 -0.34 -4.53 0.20
C ALA A 226 0.24 -5.36 -0.95
N LEU A 227 1.46 -5.89 -0.80
CA LEU A 227 2.03 -6.85 -1.76
C LEU A 227 1.21 -8.15 -1.79
N THR A 228 0.81 -8.68 -0.63
CA THR A 228 -0.04 -9.87 -0.53
C THR A 228 -1.31 -9.71 -1.35
N VAL A 229 -2.10 -8.65 -1.14
CA VAL A 229 -3.36 -8.49 -1.89
C VAL A 229 -3.14 -8.12 -3.35
N THR A 230 -1.99 -7.55 -3.70
CA THR A 230 -1.58 -7.36 -5.10
C THR A 230 -1.39 -8.72 -5.78
N GLY A 231 -0.84 -9.72 -5.08
CA GLY A 231 -0.67 -11.08 -5.60
C GLY A 231 -1.98 -11.83 -5.89
N CYS A 232 -3.14 -11.35 -5.41
CA CYS A 232 -4.44 -11.88 -5.81
C CYS A 232 -4.77 -11.60 -7.29
N ALA A 233 -4.07 -10.65 -7.93
CA ALA A 233 -4.23 -10.26 -9.34
C ALA A 233 -5.69 -10.03 -9.79
N SER A 234 -6.49 -9.44 -8.90
CA SER A 234 -7.91 -9.15 -9.10
C SER A 234 -8.23 -7.67 -8.82
N PRO A 235 -9.34 -7.14 -9.36
CA PRO A 235 -9.80 -5.78 -9.04
C PRO A 235 -9.93 -5.53 -7.53
N ALA A 236 -10.45 -6.52 -6.81
CA ALA A 236 -10.56 -6.51 -5.35
C ALA A 236 -9.20 -6.41 -4.65
N GLY A 237 -8.20 -7.18 -5.11
CA GLY A 237 -6.84 -7.13 -4.58
C GLY A 237 -6.18 -5.77 -4.78
N VAL A 238 -6.33 -5.18 -5.97
CA VAL A 238 -5.84 -3.83 -6.30
C VAL A 238 -6.49 -2.77 -5.43
N ALA A 239 -7.82 -2.82 -5.25
CA ALA A 239 -8.54 -1.90 -4.38
C ALA A 239 -8.11 -2.02 -2.91
N ALA A 240 -7.92 -3.26 -2.42
CA ALA A 240 -7.42 -3.52 -1.07
C ALA A 240 -5.98 -3.00 -0.88
N ALA A 241 -5.10 -3.13 -1.88
CA ALA A 241 -3.77 -2.55 -1.84
C ALA A 241 -3.84 -1.03 -1.68
N GLY A 242 -4.74 -0.37 -2.42
CA GLY A 242 -4.97 1.07 -2.30
C GLY A 242 -5.45 1.50 -0.90
N LEU A 243 -6.39 0.76 -0.30
CA LEU A 243 -6.85 1.02 1.07
C LEU A 243 -5.74 0.83 2.11
N LEU A 244 -4.89 -0.19 1.95
CA LEU A 244 -3.74 -0.41 2.83
C LEU A 244 -2.70 0.71 2.72
N LEU A 245 -2.43 1.21 1.51
CA LEU A 245 -1.54 2.36 1.29
C LEU A 245 -2.11 3.65 1.92
N LEU A 246 -3.41 3.89 1.80
CA LEU A 246 -4.09 5.01 2.46
C LEU A 246 -4.04 4.87 3.99
N HIS A 247 -4.26 3.66 4.52
CA HIS A 247 -4.17 3.40 5.96
C HIS A 247 -2.76 3.62 6.51
N LEU A 248 -1.72 3.15 5.80
CA LEU A 248 -0.31 3.40 6.13
C LEU A 248 -0.02 4.91 6.18
N THR A 249 -0.46 5.64 5.15
CA THR A 249 -0.28 7.10 5.05
C THR A 249 -0.98 7.83 6.20
N LEU A 250 -2.21 7.41 6.53
CA LEU A 250 -2.97 7.96 7.64
C LEU A 250 -2.27 7.74 8.99
N ARG A 251 -1.76 6.54 9.27
CA ARG A 251 -1.02 6.26 10.51
C ARG A 251 0.22 7.14 10.64
N ARG A 252 0.95 7.33 9.54
CA ARG A 252 2.11 8.25 9.49
C ARG A 252 1.72 9.68 9.83
N LEU A 253 0.61 10.19 9.28
CA LEU A 253 0.11 11.53 9.57
C LEU A 253 -0.38 11.67 11.02
N ALA A 254 -1.01 10.62 11.54
CA ALA A 254 -1.56 10.60 12.89
C ALA A 254 -0.47 10.54 13.98
N GLN A 255 0.73 10.04 13.65
CA GLN A 255 1.88 9.92 14.56
C GLN A 255 1.49 9.36 15.94
N PRO A 256 0.82 8.20 16.03
CA PRO A 256 0.28 7.70 17.30
C PRO A 256 1.36 7.53 18.38
N MET A 257 2.60 7.22 17.97
CA MET A 257 3.77 7.05 18.84
C MET A 257 4.23 8.33 19.52
N ALA A 258 3.88 9.50 18.99
CA ALA A 258 4.23 10.77 19.59
C ALA A 258 3.36 11.10 20.81
N GLY A 259 2.26 10.38 21.01
CA GLY A 259 1.28 10.61 22.07
C GLY A 259 -0.14 10.59 21.49
N SER A 260 -1.01 9.79 22.10
CA SER A 260 -2.34 9.49 21.58
C SER A 260 -3.32 9.37 22.73
N ALA A 261 -4.45 10.09 22.64
CA ALA A 261 -5.59 9.79 23.52
C ALA A 261 -6.00 8.33 23.33
N THR A 262 -6.44 7.66 24.40
CA THR A 262 -6.73 6.22 24.35
C THR A 262 -7.74 5.85 23.26
N TRP A 263 -8.86 6.59 23.18
CA TRP A 263 -9.89 6.38 22.16
C TRP A 263 -9.35 6.60 20.74
N ALA A 264 -8.52 7.64 20.53
CA ALA A 264 -7.96 7.97 19.23
C ALA A 264 -6.96 6.89 18.77
N GLY A 265 -6.13 6.40 19.69
CA GLY A 265 -5.21 5.29 19.46
C GLY A 265 -5.94 4.04 19.00
N TRP A 266 -7.06 3.68 19.68
CA TRP A 266 -7.87 2.52 19.32
C TRP A 266 -8.46 2.63 17.91
N LEU A 267 -8.97 3.81 17.52
CA LEU A 267 -9.46 4.02 16.15
C LEU A 267 -8.36 3.87 15.09
N LEU A 268 -7.11 4.15 15.43
CA LEU A 268 -5.97 4.01 14.52
C LEU A 268 -5.42 2.59 14.41
N THR A 269 -5.77 1.68 15.34
CA THR A 269 -5.33 0.27 15.30
C THR A 269 -5.92 -0.52 14.13
N GLY A 270 -7.05 -0.07 13.59
CA GLY A 270 -7.87 -0.83 12.64
C GLY A 270 -8.75 -1.90 13.27
N ALA A 271 -8.75 -2.05 14.61
CA ALA A 271 -9.63 -2.99 15.31
C ALA A 271 -11.08 -2.49 15.40
N VAL A 272 -11.30 -1.17 15.35
CA VAL A 272 -12.64 -0.59 15.50
C VAL A 272 -13.39 -0.61 14.16
N PRO A 273 -14.58 -1.24 14.08
CA PRO A 273 -15.42 -1.24 12.89
C PRO A 273 -15.69 0.16 12.36
N GLY A 274 -15.75 0.30 11.03
CA GLY A 274 -16.00 1.57 10.36
C GLY A 274 -14.80 2.52 10.28
N THR A 275 -13.63 2.14 10.79
CA THR A 275 -12.37 2.87 10.55
C THR A 275 -11.70 2.44 9.25
N LEU A 276 -10.90 3.32 8.64
CA LEU A 276 -10.15 3.00 7.42
C LEU A 276 -9.26 1.76 7.58
N GLY A 277 -8.60 1.60 8.74
CA GLY A 277 -7.77 0.43 9.01
C GLY A 277 -8.58 -0.86 9.03
N PHE A 278 -9.75 -0.84 9.67
CA PHE A 278 -10.68 -1.95 9.67
C PHE A 278 -11.11 -2.31 8.24
N VAL A 279 -11.56 -1.32 7.48
CA VAL A 279 -11.99 -1.52 6.08
C VAL A 279 -10.84 -2.05 5.22
N ALA A 280 -9.61 -1.57 5.41
CA ALA A 280 -8.45 -2.07 4.67
C ALA A 280 -8.15 -3.54 4.96
N PHE A 281 -8.09 -3.96 6.23
CA PHE A 281 -7.88 -5.37 6.60
C PHE A 281 -9.03 -6.26 6.15
N TRP A 282 -10.26 -5.75 6.28
CA TRP A 282 -11.47 -6.41 5.82
C TRP A 282 -11.45 -6.65 4.31
N SER A 283 -11.20 -5.61 3.51
CA SER A 283 -11.08 -5.70 2.06
C SER A 283 -9.93 -6.61 1.63
N ALA A 284 -8.81 -6.63 2.36
CA ALA A 284 -7.71 -7.54 2.11
C ALA A 284 -8.12 -9.01 2.31
N SER A 285 -8.82 -9.32 3.39
CA SER A 285 -9.36 -10.66 3.64
C SER A 285 -10.38 -11.07 2.58
N ALA A 286 -11.29 -10.15 2.23
CA ALA A 286 -12.30 -10.41 1.23
C ALA A 286 -11.67 -10.67 -0.16
N ALA A 287 -10.67 -9.88 -0.55
CA ALA A 287 -9.92 -10.09 -1.79
C ALA A 287 -9.23 -11.46 -1.82
N ALA A 288 -8.66 -11.92 -0.70
CA ALA A 288 -8.06 -13.24 -0.58
C ALA A 288 -9.09 -14.38 -0.72
N MET A 289 -10.26 -14.24 -0.09
CA MET A 289 -11.36 -15.20 -0.22
C MET A 289 -11.90 -15.25 -1.65
N ALA A 290 -12.04 -14.10 -2.30
CA ALA A 290 -12.53 -14.03 -3.68
C ALA A 290 -11.53 -14.56 -4.70
N ALA A 291 -10.23 -14.54 -4.39
CA ALA A 291 -9.20 -15.24 -5.17
C ALA A 291 -9.23 -16.77 -4.96
N GLY A 292 -10.10 -17.30 -4.09
CA GLY A 292 -10.21 -18.73 -3.81
C GLY A 292 -9.09 -19.28 -2.94
N ILE A 293 -8.36 -18.42 -2.19
CA ILE A 293 -7.19 -18.81 -1.40
C ILE A 293 -7.50 -18.62 0.10
N PRO A 294 -8.23 -19.55 0.74
CA PRO A 294 -8.65 -19.39 2.14
C PRO A 294 -7.48 -19.31 3.12
N VAL A 295 -6.37 -20.01 2.81
CA VAL A 295 -5.12 -19.93 3.58
C VAL A 295 -4.57 -18.50 3.60
N LEU A 296 -4.72 -17.76 2.50
CA LEU A 296 -4.30 -16.37 2.42
C LEU A 296 -5.15 -15.47 3.31
N ALA A 297 -6.45 -15.71 3.37
CA ALA A 297 -7.32 -14.97 4.29
C ALA A 297 -6.88 -15.18 5.74
N ILE A 298 -6.49 -16.41 6.13
CA ILE A 298 -5.94 -16.71 7.46
C ILE A 298 -4.64 -15.91 7.70
N VAL A 299 -3.74 -15.86 6.72
CA VAL A 299 -2.49 -15.07 6.78
C VAL A 299 -2.78 -13.58 6.99
N VAL A 300 -3.71 -13.02 6.20
CA VAL A 300 -4.13 -11.61 6.33
C VAL A 300 -4.72 -11.35 7.72
N TRP A 301 -5.58 -12.24 8.22
CA TRP A 301 -6.15 -12.15 9.55
C TRP A 301 -5.10 -12.19 10.64
N ALA A 302 -4.19 -13.17 10.60
CA ALA A 302 -3.13 -13.30 11.58
C ALA A 302 -2.26 -12.04 11.63
N ALA A 303 -1.86 -11.51 10.47
CA ALA A 303 -1.09 -10.26 10.39
C ALA A 303 -1.89 -9.05 10.91
N ALA A 304 -3.17 -8.92 10.56
CA ALA A 304 -4.03 -7.84 11.02
C ALA A 304 -4.21 -7.85 12.55
N LEU A 305 -4.45 -9.03 13.14
CA LEU A 305 -4.59 -9.17 14.60
C LEU A 305 -3.29 -8.84 15.34
N LEU A 306 -2.16 -9.30 14.83
CA LEU A 306 -0.85 -8.95 15.37
C LEU A 306 -0.60 -7.44 15.26
N CYS A 307 -0.99 -6.80 14.15
CA CYS A 307 -0.90 -5.35 13.99
C CYS A 307 -1.78 -4.61 15.00
N MET A 308 -3.03 -5.03 15.18
CA MET A 308 -3.94 -4.44 16.15
C MET A 308 -3.40 -4.58 17.57
N LEU A 309 -2.84 -5.75 17.91
CA LEU A 309 -2.24 -6.01 19.21
C LEU A 309 -1.01 -5.13 19.45
N ALA A 310 -0.10 -5.06 18.49
CA ALA A 310 1.09 -4.21 18.56
C ALA A 310 0.71 -2.75 18.75
N ALA A 311 -0.22 -2.24 17.93
CA ALA A 311 -0.69 -0.87 18.04
C ALA A 311 -1.39 -0.60 19.38
N GLY A 312 -2.23 -1.52 19.86
CA GLY A 312 -2.97 -1.41 21.12
C GLY A 312 -2.07 -1.35 22.35
N ARG A 313 -0.98 -2.14 22.38
CA ARG A 313 -0.01 -2.17 23.49
C ARG A 313 0.71 -0.85 23.70
N HIS A 314 0.92 -0.09 22.63
CA HIS A 314 1.70 1.14 22.63
C HIS A 314 0.83 2.41 22.64
N ILE A 315 -0.47 2.29 22.93
CA ILE A 315 -1.36 3.45 23.12
C ILE A 315 -1.06 4.09 24.48
N GLN A 316 -0.11 5.01 24.50
CA GLN A 316 0.26 5.77 25.70
C GLN A 316 0.67 7.20 25.36
N GLY A 317 0.63 8.08 26.36
CA GLY A 317 1.08 9.46 26.27
C GLY A 317 -0.04 10.51 26.19
N PRO A 318 0.33 11.80 26.29
CA PRO A 318 -0.65 12.88 26.28
C PRO A 318 -1.36 12.96 24.92
N ALA A 319 -2.64 13.33 24.96
CA ALA A 319 -3.43 13.55 23.75
C ALA A 319 -2.76 14.61 22.86
N ARG A 320 -2.52 14.27 21.59
CA ARG A 320 -2.00 15.21 20.60
C ARG A 320 -2.96 15.38 19.45
N TRP A 321 -3.03 16.61 18.95
CA TRP A 321 -3.89 16.98 17.83
C TRP A 321 -3.71 16.11 16.57
N PRO A 322 -2.48 15.79 16.09
CA PRO A 322 -2.32 14.94 14.91
C PRO A 322 -2.94 13.55 15.07
N SER A 323 -2.81 12.94 16.25
CA SER A 323 -3.39 11.62 16.55
C SER A 323 -4.92 11.69 16.58
N THR A 324 -5.48 12.70 17.24
CA THR A 324 -6.93 12.94 17.29
C THR A 324 -7.51 13.20 15.89
N ALA A 325 -6.90 14.10 15.13
CA ALA A 325 -7.32 14.43 13.78
C ALA A 325 -7.19 13.22 12.84
N GLY A 326 -6.10 12.45 12.95
CA GLY A 326 -5.90 11.23 12.20
C GLY A 326 -6.90 10.14 12.54
N ALA A 327 -7.28 9.99 13.82
CA ALA A 327 -8.30 9.05 14.25
C ALA A 327 -9.69 9.40 13.69
N LEU A 328 -10.07 10.69 13.75
CA LEU A 328 -11.33 11.18 13.17
C LEU A 328 -11.33 11.07 11.65
N ALA A 329 -10.22 11.40 10.98
CA ALA A 329 -10.07 11.21 9.54
C ALA A 329 -10.14 9.72 9.17
N GLY A 330 -9.55 8.83 9.97
CA GLY A 330 -9.64 7.39 9.78
C GLY A 330 -11.06 6.87 9.90
N LEU A 331 -11.82 7.35 10.87
CA LEU A 331 -13.24 7.04 11.01
C LEU A 331 -14.03 7.58 9.81
N ALA A 332 -13.86 8.86 9.46
CA ALA A 332 -14.55 9.48 8.34
C ALA A 332 -14.27 8.77 7.00
N LEU A 333 -13.01 8.41 6.74
CA LEU A 333 -12.61 7.66 5.54
C LEU A 333 -13.15 6.23 5.55
N GLY A 334 -13.19 5.56 6.71
CA GLY A 334 -13.80 4.24 6.80
C GLY A 334 -15.33 4.27 6.58
N LEU A 335 -16.02 5.27 7.13
CA LEU A 335 -17.44 5.50 6.86
C LEU A 335 -17.70 5.84 5.38
N ALA A 336 -16.81 6.65 4.78
CA ALA A 336 -16.83 7.02 3.38
C ALA A 336 -16.27 5.95 2.44
N ALA A 337 -15.95 4.74 2.92
CA ALA A 337 -15.37 3.67 2.11
C ALA A 337 -16.14 3.35 0.82
N PRO A 338 -17.49 3.35 0.76
CA PRO A 338 -18.23 3.19 -0.51
C PRO A 338 -17.91 4.26 -1.54
N VAL A 339 -17.79 5.51 -1.08
CA VAL A 339 -17.49 6.64 -1.95
C VAL A 339 -16.04 6.55 -2.42
N LEU A 340 -15.10 6.25 -1.52
CA LEU A 340 -13.70 5.99 -1.87
C LEU A 340 -13.57 4.83 -2.87
N ALA A 341 -14.29 3.73 -2.65
CA ALA A 341 -14.28 2.58 -3.54
C ALA A 341 -14.77 2.97 -4.96
N ARG A 342 -15.85 3.73 -5.06
CA ARG A 342 -16.40 4.16 -6.36
C ARG A 342 -15.53 5.21 -7.06
N TRP A 343 -15.03 6.20 -6.34
CA TRP A 343 -14.41 7.39 -6.94
C TRP A 343 -12.89 7.27 -7.10
N LEU A 344 -12.22 6.52 -6.21
CA LEU A 344 -10.77 6.37 -6.21
C LEU A 344 -10.32 4.97 -6.61
N LEU A 345 -10.90 3.93 -6.00
CA LEU A 345 -10.40 2.55 -6.16
C LEU A 345 -10.91 1.86 -7.43
N ARG A 346 -12.14 2.15 -7.87
CA ARG A 346 -12.68 1.60 -9.12
C ARG A 346 -11.91 2.09 -10.36
N PRO A 347 -11.60 3.39 -10.52
CA PRO A 347 -10.72 3.83 -11.62
C PRO A 347 -9.31 3.20 -11.54
N LEU A 348 -8.79 2.97 -10.32
CA LEU A 348 -7.53 2.27 -10.14
C LEU A 348 -7.60 0.84 -10.68
N SER A 349 -8.61 0.05 -10.30
CA SER A 349 -8.75 -1.31 -10.80
C SER A 349 -9.05 -1.34 -12.30
N ASP A 350 -9.92 -0.46 -12.78
CA ASP A 350 -10.41 -0.44 -14.16
C ASP A 350 -9.30 -0.09 -15.16
N HIS A 351 -8.41 0.83 -14.81
CA HIS A 351 -7.28 1.18 -15.66
C HIS A 351 -6.12 0.17 -15.64
N LEU A 352 -6.07 -0.68 -14.61
CA LEU A 352 -5.07 -1.75 -14.50
C LEU A 352 -5.56 -3.08 -15.10
N GLN A 353 -6.77 -3.14 -15.70
CA GLN A 353 -7.39 -4.40 -16.16
C GLN A 353 -6.62 -5.18 -17.24
N GLY A 354 -5.61 -4.58 -17.90
CA GLY A 354 -4.81 -5.25 -18.94
C GLY A 354 -4.07 -6.53 -18.50
N GLY A 355 -3.99 -6.79 -17.18
CA GLY A 355 -3.30 -7.95 -16.63
C GLY A 355 -3.98 -8.69 -15.49
N LEU A 356 -5.25 -8.39 -15.19
CA LEU A 356 -6.01 -9.06 -14.15
C LEU A 356 -6.50 -10.43 -14.63
N THR A 357 -6.53 -11.42 -13.73
CA THR A 357 -6.89 -12.81 -14.05
C THR A 357 -8.35 -13.00 -14.44
N PRO A 358 -8.72 -14.09 -15.16
CA PRO A 358 -10.05 -14.30 -15.73
C PRO A 358 -11.17 -14.62 -14.71
N TYR A 359 -10.96 -14.41 -13.40
CA TYR A 359 -11.89 -14.83 -12.34
C TYR A 359 -13.15 -13.95 -12.18
N GLY A 360 -13.49 -13.14 -13.18
CA GLY A 360 -14.68 -12.28 -13.15
C GLY A 360 -14.50 -10.97 -12.40
N ALA A 361 -15.35 -9.98 -12.70
CA ALA A 361 -15.32 -8.65 -12.10
C ALA A 361 -15.87 -8.69 -10.67
N ILE A 362 -14.99 -8.89 -9.69
CA ILE A 362 -15.34 -8.79 -8.27
C ILE A 362 -15.47 -7.30 -7.93
N GLU A 363 -16.70 -6.81 -7.73
CA GLU A 363 -16.92 -5.40 -7.41
C GLU A 363 -16.53 -5.09 -5.95
N PRO A 364 -15.65 -4.09 -5.72
CA PRO A 364 -15.30 -3.66 -4.37
C PRO A 364 -16.49 -2.96 -3.70
N TRP A 365 -16.98 -3.52 -2.59
CA TRP A 365 -18.11 -2.97 -1.83
C TRP A 365 -17.68 -2.63 -0.40
N GLY A 366 -17.62 -1.33 -0.08
CA GLY A 366 -16.91 -0.82 1.10
C GLY A 366 -17.32 -1.39 2.46
N TRP A 367 -18.62 -1.69 2.69
CA TRP A 367 -19.11 -2.18 3.99
C TRP A 367 -19.42 -3.68 4.01
N ALA A 368 -19.70 -4.29 2.85
CA ALA A 368 -19.92 -5.74 2.75
C ALA A 368 -18.62 -6.52 2.46
N GLY A 369 -17.48 -5.84 2.30
CA GLY A 369 -16.20 -6.44 1.93
C GLY A 369 -16.05 -6.58 0.44
N LEU A 370 -16.96 -7.31 -0.19
CA LEU A 370 -17.10 -7.49 -1.63
C LEU A 370 -18.55 -7.84 -1.98
N LEU A 371 -18.99 -7.50 -3.19
CA LEU A 371 -20.03 -8.25 -3.89
C LEU A 371 -19.34 -9.06 -4.98
N ALA A 372 -19.21 -10.36 -4.76
CA ALA A 372 -18.79 -11.27 -5.81
C ALA A 372 -19.95 -11.42 -6.80
N LEU A 373 -19.80 -10.83 -7.99
CA LEU A 373 -20.59 -11.20 -9.15
C LEU A 373 -19.80 -12.28 -9.89
N ASP A 374 -20.31 -13.51 -9.87
CA ASP A 374 -19.81 -14.56 -10.77
C ASP A 374 -20.07 -14.16 -12.24
N SER A 375 -19.39 -14.80 -13.18
CA SER A 375 -19.57 -14.70 -14.63
C SER A 375 -21.03 -14.79 -15.13
N GLY A 376 -21.95 -15.31 -14.29
CA GLY A 376 -23.40 -15.34 -14.52
C GLY A 376 -24.23 -14.34 -13.68
N ALA A 377 -23.63 -13.26 -13.15
CA ALA A 377 -24.28 -12.27 -12.27
C ALA A 377 -24.93 -12.87 -11.00
N ARG A 378 -24.43 -14.00 -10.51
CA ARG A 378 -24.89 -14.59 -9.24
C ARG A 378 -24.08 -14.02 -8.08
N THR A 379 -24.78 -13.51 -7.07
CA THR A 379 -24.23 -13.05 -5.80
C THR A 379 -23.66 -14.23 -5.02
N ALA A 380 -22.33 -14.36 -4.97
CA ALA A 380 -21.69 -15.38 -4.14
C ALA A 380 -21.47 -14.86 -2.71
N ALA A 381 -22.39 -15.29 -1.83
CA ALA A 381 -22.40 -15.35 -0.37
C ALA A 381 -21.91 -14.14 0.45
N THR A 382 -22.89 -13.39 0.97
CA THR A 382 -22.81 -12.41 2.07
C THR A 382 -22.67 -13.04 3.47
N ALA A 383 -22.90 -14.35 3.61
CA ALA A 383 -22.94 -15.06 4.91
C ALA A 383 -21.56 -15.28 5.58
N PRO A 384 -20.47 -15.63 4.86
CA PRO A 384 -19.12 -15.65 5.44
C PRO A 384 -18.67 -14.26 5.90
N GLY A 385 -19.19 -13.21 5.25
CA GLY A 385 -18.89 -11.82 5.55
C GLY A 385 -19.31 -11.41 6.97
N LEU A 386 -20.57 -11.67 7.33
CA LEU A 386 -21.07 -11.34 8.68
C LEU A 386 -20.39 -12.18 9.77
N ALA A 387 -20.11 -13.45 9.49
CA ALA A 387 -19.39 -14.32 10.42
C ALA A 387 -17.95 -13.84 10.66
N LEU A 388 -17.22 -13.47 9.61
CA LEU A 388 -15.87 -12.92 9.72
C LEU A 388 -15.85 -11.52 10.36
N LEU A 389 -16.88 -10.70 10.11
CA LEU A 389 -17.04 -9.39 10.77
C LEU A 389 -17.31 -9.55 12.27
N ALA A 390 -18.20 -10.47 12.65
CA ALA A 390 -18.44 -10.82 14.05
C ALA A 390 -17.17 -11.37 14.71
N LEU A 391 -16.42 -12.21 13.99
CA LEU A 391 -15.13 -12.73 14.44
C LEU A 391 -14.09 -11.62 14.61
N MET A 392 -14.10 -10.60 13.75
CA MET A 392 -13.23 -9.42 13.84
C MET A 392 -13.59 -8.55 15.05
N GLY A 393 -14.88 -8.37 15.34
CA GLY A 393 -15.35 -7.72 16.56
C GLY A 393 -14.89 -8.49 17.81
N LEU A 394 -15.06 -9.81 17.80
CA LEU A 394 -14.61 -10.70 18.87
C LEU A 394 -13.10 -10.64 19.08
N PHE A 395 -12.31 -10.70 18.01
CA PHE A 395 -10.86 -10.63 18.10
C PHE A 395 -10.36 -9.24 18.46
N GLY A 396 -10.98 -8.17 17.97
CA GLY A 396 -10.70 -6.81 18.43
C GLY A 396 -10.94 -6.66 19.92
N ALA A 397 -12.03 -7.22 20.44
CA ALA A 397 -12.32 -7.27 21.87
C ALA A 397 -11.29 -8.11 22.65
N LEU A 398 -10.86 -9.25 22.09
CA LEU A 398 -9.86 -10.11 22.71
C LEU A 398 -8.47 -9.45 22.75
N VAL A 399 -8.06 -8.78 21.66
CA VAL A 399 -6.85 -7.96 21.61
C VAL A 399 -6.92 -6.83 22.63
N TRP A 400 -8.06 -6.16 22.73
CA TRP A 400 -8.29 -5.14 23.76
C TRP A 400 -8.10 -5.71 25.16
N LEU A 401 -8.68 -6.88 25.45
CA LEU A 401 -8.59 -7.53 26.76
C LEU A 401 -7.15 -7.96 27.08
N ILE A 402 -6.45 -8.59 26.13
CA ILE A 402 -5.04 -9.00 26.29
C ILE A 402 -4.13 -7.79 26.51
N SER A 403 -4.33 -6.71 25.74
CA SER A 403 -3.50 -5.50 25.86
C SER A 403 -3.61 -4.85 27.23
N ARG A 404 -4.76 -4.97 27.89
CA ARG A 404 -5.00 -4.43 29.24
C ARG A 404 -4.62 -5.39 30.36
N TRP A 405 -4.79 -6.70 30.17
CA TRP A 405 -4.48 -7.70 31.21
C TRP A 405 -3.03 -7.61 31.69
N ARG A 406 -2.08 -7.33 30.80
CA ARG A 406 -0.67 -7.11 31.14
C ARG A 406 -0.34 -5.79 31.84
N GLY A 407 -1.26 -4.82 31.87
CA GLY A 407 -1.11 -3.60 32.67
C GLY A 407 -1.58 -3.75 34.12
N TRP A 408 -2.22 -4.89 34.44
CA TRP A 408 -2.76 -5.19 35.76
C TRP A 408 -1.88 -6.16 36.57
N VAL A 409 -0.96 -6.86 35.90
CA VAL A 409 0.12 -7.69 36.49
C VAL A 409 1.40 -6.88 36.44
#